data_AF-A0A4Y3FVA8-F1
#
_entry.id   AF-A0A4Y3FVA8-F1
#
_cell.length_a   1.000
_cell.length_b   1.000
_cell.length_c   1.000
_cell.angle_alpha   90.00
_cell.angle_beta   90.00
_cell.angle_gamma   90.00
#
_symmetry.space_group_name_H-M   'P 1'
#
loop_
_entity.id
_entity.type
_entity.pdbx_description
1 polymer ?
#
loop_
_entity_poly.entity_id
_entity_poly.type
_entity_poly.pdbx_seq_one_letter_code
_entity_poly.pdbx_strand_id
1 'polypeptide(L)'
;MFRNFKVPVSTESEASLGRFVTRCQSDSSLQDTLSTIRELEQLKTLILGIDPTITGLALIPLSQATRPAKIVVGSGILSFGIQWRILRCPGGPLVLQMICDYVSFALWVEGC
;
A
#
# COMPACT_ATOMS: atom_id res chain seq x y z
N MET A 1 9.08 -33.79 12.06
CA MET A 1 9.88 -32.61 12.46
C MET A 1 9.40 -31.43 11.60
N PHE A 2 8.34 -30.72 12.03
CA PHE A 2 7.79 -29.60 11.26
C PHE A 2 8.62 -28.36 11.58
N ARG A 3 9.50 -27.94 10.66
CA ARG A 3 10.15 -26.64 10.73
C ARG A 3 9.13 -25.59 10.30
N ASN A 4 8.48 -24.95 11.27
CA ASN A 4 7.84 -23.66 11.06
C ASN A 4 8.93 -22.66 10.67
N PHE A 5 9.19 -22.51 9.37
CA PHE A 5 9.83 -21.30 8.87
C PHE A 5 8.84 -20.16 9.09
N LYS A 6 8.98 -19.46 10.21
CA LYS A 6 8.44 -18.11 10.35
C LYS A 6 9.26 -17.27 9.36
N VAL A 7 8.85 -17.27 8.09
CA VAL A 7 9.34 -16.29 7.11
C VAL A 7 9.18 -14.95 7.79
N PRO A 8 10.23 -14.14 7.96
CA PRO A 8 10.07 -12.89 8.66
C PRO A 8 9.05 -12.09 7.86
N VAL A 9 7.90 -11.83 8.48
CA VAL A 9 6.74 -11.11 7.91
C VAL A 9 7.18 -9.80 7.24
N SER A 10 8.33 -9.25 7.66
CA SER A 10 9.01 -8.16 6.97
C SER A 10 9.24 -8.47 5.49
N THR A 11 10.04 -9.47 5.09
CA THR A 11 10.45 -9.64 3.68
C THR A 11 9.31 -9.91 2.71
N GLU A 12 8.35 -10.76 3.07
CA GLU A 12 7.23 -11.09 2.19
C GLU A 12 6.25 -9.91 2.07
N SER A 13 6.00 -9.18 3.17
CA SER A 13 5.10 -8.02 3.14
C SER A 13 5.72 -6.83 2.39
N GLU A 14 7.03 -6.58 2.53
CA GLU A 14 7.67 -5.57 1.67
C GLU A 14 7.67 -6.01 0.21
N ALA A 15 7.82 -7.32 -0.06
CA ALA A 15 7.72 -7.83 -1.41
C ALA A 15 6.31 -7.64 -2.00
N SER A 16 5.22 -7.92 -1.27
CA SER A 16 3.85 -7.68 -1.76
C SER A 16 3.55 -6.21 -1.99
N LEU A 17 3.83 -5.33 -1.02
CA LEU A 17 3.60 -3.89 -1.20
C LEU A 17 4.51 -3.31 -2.30
N GLY A 18 5.76 -3.75 -2.39
CA GLY A 18 6.68 -3.38 -3.45
C GLY A 18 6.22 -3.85 -4.82
N ARG A 19 5.76 -5.10 -4.95
CA ARG A 19 5.17 -5.66 -6.18
C ARG A 19 3.96 -4.85 -6.63
N PHE A 20 3.08 -4.47 -5.70
CA PHE A 20 1.92 -3.63 -6.00
C PHE A 20 2.34 -2.26 -6.56
N VAL A 21 3.33 -1.60 -5.94
CA VAL A 21 3.86 -0.34 -6.46
C VAL A 21 4.46 -0.50 -7.85
N THR A 22 5.28 -1.53 -8.08
CA THR A 22 5.86 -1.83 -9.40
C THR A 22 4.77 -2.05 -10.45
N ARG A 23 3.69 -2.74 -10.08
CA ARG A 23 2.54 -2.94 -10.98
C ARG A 23 1.85 -1.62 -11.31
N CYS A 24 1.61 -0.78 -10.31
CA CYS A 24 1.07 0.57 -10.52
C CYS A 24 1.96 1.39 -11.46
N GLN A 25 3.28 1.33 -11.31
CA GLN A 25 4.22 2.03 -12.20
C GLN A 25 4.11 1.55 -13.66
N SER A 26 3.87 0.26 -13.88
CA SER A 26 3.78 -0.34 -15.22
C SER A 26 2.40 -0.24 -15.89
N ASP A 27 1.35 0.10 -15.14
CA ASP A 27 -0.04 0.05 -15.59
C ASP A 27 -0.71 1.43 -15.41
N SER A 28 -0.86 2.17 -16.51
CA SER A 28 -1.48 3.49 -16.52
C SER A 28 -3.00 3.43 -16.29
N SER A 29 -3.67 2.35 -16.71
CA SER A 29 -5.10 2.14 -16.47
C SER A 29 -5.38 1.91 -14.99
N LEU A 30 -4.47 1.21 -14.30
CA LEU A 30 -4.55 1.03 -12.85
C LEU A 30 -4.39 2.37 -12.12
N GLN A 31 -3.46 3.22 -12.57
CA GLN A 31 -3.27 4.55 -11.98
C GLN A 31 -4.48 5.45 -12.21
N ASP A 32 -5.07 5.42 -13.40
CA ASP A 32 -6.32 6.12 -13.70
C ASP A 32 -7.44 5.64 -12.75
N THR A 33 -7.62 4.32 -12.63
CA THR A 33 -8.61 3.74 -11.71
C THR A 33 -8.36 4.19 -10.27
N LEU A 34 -7.12 4.16 -9.78
CA LEU A 34 -6.75 4.63 -8.44
C LEU A 34 -7.11 6.10 -8.20
N SER A 35 -6.94 6.96 -9.22
CA SER A 35 -7.29 8.38 -9.13
C SER A 35 -8.82 8.63 -9.03
N THR A 36 -9.62 7.69 -9.53
CA THR A 36 -11.10 7.77 -9.49
C THR A 36 -11.71 7.23 -8.19
N ILE A 37 -10.94 6.57 -7.33
CA ILE A 37 -11.44 6.02 -6.07
C ILE A 37 -11.98 7.14 -5.17
N ARG A 38 -13.13 6.89 -4.56
CA ARG A 38 -13.77 7.75 -3.55
C ARG A 38 -14.07 7.02 -2.26
N GLU A 39 -14.29 5.72 -2.35
CA GLU A 39 -14.85 4.92 -1.25
C GLU A 39 -13.99 3.70 -0.95
N LEU A 40 -14.07 3.24 0.31
CA LEU A 40 -13.28 2.11 0.80
C LEU A 40 -13.60 0.81 0.05
N GLU A 41 -14.87 0.58 -0.30
CA GLU A 41 -15.29 -0.63 -1.01
C GLU A 41 -14.71 -0.69 -2.43
N GLN A 42 -14.62 0.45 -3.13
CA GLN A 42 -13.98 0.53 -4.45
C GLN A 42 -12.50 0.15 -4.36
N LEU A 43 -11.80 0.69 -3.35
CA LEU A 43 -10.41 0.34 -3.10
C LEU A 43 -10.26 -1.15 -2.78
N LYS A 44 -11.11 -1.68 -1.90
CA LYS A 44 -11.09 -3.10 -1.52
C LYS A 44 -11.28 -4.02 -2.71
N THR A 45 -12.29 -3.77 -3.56
CA THR A 45 -12.52 -4.55 -4.77
C THR A 45 -11.33 -4.51 -5.71
N LEU A 46 -10.73 -3.33 -5.90
CA LEU A 46 -9.56 -3.17 -6.76
C LEU A 46 -8.35 -3.94 -6.22
N ILE A 47 -8.01 -3.77 -4.94
CA ILE A 47 -6.84 -4.40 -4.33
C ILE A 47 -6.99 -5.93 -4.32
N LEU A 48 -8.16 -6.46 -3.96
CA LEU A 48 -8.41 -7.90 -3.98
C LEU A 48 -8.28 -8.50 -5.39
N GLY A 49 -8.63 -7.76 -6.43
CA GLY A 49 -8.47 -8.18 -7.82
C GLY A 49 -7.02 -8.16 -8.32
N ILE A 50 -6.14 -7.39 -7.67
CA ILE A 50 -4.73 -7.22 -8.08
C ILE A 50 -3.81 -8.10 -7.25
N ASP A 51 -3.91 -7.98 -5.92
CA ASP A 51 -3.07 -8.70 -4.97
C ASP A 51 -3.87 -9.02 -3.70
N PRO A 52 -4.42 -10.25 -3.59
CA PRO A 52 -5.18 -10.66 -2.43
C PRO A 52 -4.31 -10.85 -1.17
N THR A 53 -2.97 -10.77 -1.28
CA THR A 53 -2.09 -10.82 -0.11
C THR A 53 -2.10 -9.51 0.69
N ILE A 54 -2.58 -8.41 0.10
CA ILE A 54 -2.82 -7.15 0.79
C ILE A 54 -4.17 -7.25 1.52
N THR A 55 -4.12 -7.60 2.79
CA THR A 55 -5.31 -7.86 3.60
C THR A 55 -5.83 -6.62 4.32
N GLY A 56 -4.96 -5.66 4.61
CA GLY A 56 -5.28 -4.42 5.31
C GLY A 56 -5.42 -3.24 4.36
N LEU A 57 -6.52 -2.50 4.47
CA LEU A 57 -6.73 -1.27 3.72
C LEU A 57 -7.58 -0.27 4.51
N ALA A 58 -7.29 1.02 4.36
CA ALA A 58 -8.03 2.11 4.97
C ALA A 58 -7.97 3.38 4.13
N LEU A 59 -9.07 4.12 4.07
CA LEU A 59 -9.04 5.52 3.64
C LEU A 59 -8.51 6.38 4.79
N ILE A 60 -7.60 7.29 4.46
CA ILE A 60 -6.99 8.18 5.44
C ILE A 60 -7.14 9.63 4.98
N PRO A 61 -7.33 10.59 5.91
CA PRO A 61 -7.34 11.99 5.55
C PRO A 61 -5.95 12.43 5.07
N LEU A 62 -5.90 13.46 4.21
CA LEU A 62 -4.65 14.02 3.69
C LEU A 62 -3.69 14.43 4.82
N SER A 63 -4.22 14.95 5.94
CA SER A 63 -3.42 15.29 7.12
C SER A 63 -2.69 14.08 7.68
N GLN A 64 -3.30 12.89 7.68
CA GLN A 64 -2.65 11.65 8.10
C GLN A 64 -1.68 11.12 7.04
N ALA A 65 -2.01 11.28 5.75
CA ALA A 65 -1.15 10.84 4.64
C ALA A 65 0.11 11.69 4.47
N THR A 66 0.10 12.94 4.93
CA THR A 66 1.24 13.87 4.88
C THR A 66 2.01 13.96 6.19
N ARG A 67 1.54 13.29 7.26
CA ARG A 67 2.25 13.27 8.55
C ARG A 67 3.71 12.82 8.37
N PRO A 68 4.67 13.44 9.08
CA PRO A 68 6.06 13.00 9.06
C PRO A 68 6.16 11.54 9.49
N ALA A 69 6.76 10.71 8.65
CA ALA A 69 6.98 9.31 8.96
C ALA A 69 8.32 9.13 9.69
N LYS A 70 8.35 8.28 10.71
CA LYS A 70 9.58 7.97 11.45
C LYS A 70 10.58 7.17 10.62
N ILE A 71 10.09 6.26 9.78
CA ILE A 71 10.91 5.40 8.92
C ILE A 71 10.22 5.28 7.56
N VAL A 72 10.83 5.85 6.53
CA VAL A 72 10.42 5.69 5.13
C VAL A 72 11.32 4.63 4.50
N VAL A 73 10.71 3.55 4.00
CA VAL A 73 11.41 2.45 3.34
C VAL A 73 11.53 2.70 1.83
N GLY A 74 10.51 3.33 1.26
CA GLY A 74 10.51 3.75 -0.14
C GLY A 74 9.50 4.85 -0.36
N SER A 75 9.71 5.67 -1.39
CA SER A 75 8.78 6.72 -1.78
C SER A 75 8.97 7.08 -3.23
N GLY A 76 7.92 7.63 -3.84
CA GLY A 76 7.98 8.15 -5.19
C GLY A 76 6.68 8.82 -5.61
N ILE A 77 6.61 9.14 -6.89
CA ILE A 77 5.45 9.73 -7.54
C ILE A 77 5.15 8.86 -8.75
N LEU A 78 3.92 8.38 -8.88
CA LEU A 78 3.44 7.68 -10.06
C LEU A 78 2.97 8.70 -11.11
N SER A 79 2.61 8.22 -12.30
CA SER A 79 1.85 9.03 -13.27
C SER A 79 0.54 9.51 -12.63
N PHE A 80 -0.04 10.57 -13.19
CA PHE A 80 -1.18 11.31 -12.58
C PHE A 80 -0.87 11.96 -11.22
N GLY A 81 0.41 12.07 -10.83
CA GLY A 81 0.80 12.80 -9.62
C GLY A 81 0.54 12.06 -8.31
N ILE A 82 0.18 10.77 -8.37
CA ILE A 82 -0.11 9.97 -7.18
C ILE A 82 1.18 9.76 -6.39
N GLN A 83 1.28 10.40 -5.25
CA GLN A 83 2.43 10.26 -4.37
C GLN A 83 2.28 8.97 -3.55
N TRP A 84 3.33 8.16 -3.49
CA TRP A 84 3.33 6.95 -2.68
C TRP A 84 4.53 6.89 -1.76
N ARG A 85 4.35 6.25 -0.62
CA ARG A 85 5.42 5.97 0.32
C ARG A 85 5.14 4.70 1.11
N ILE A 86 6.17 3.87 1.27
CA ILE A 86 6.14 2.70 2.14
C ILE A 86 6.79 3.10 3.46
N LEU A 87 6.03 2.97 4.53
CA LEU A 87 6.41 3.34 5.88
C LEU A 87 6.58 2.09 6.73
N ARG A 88 7.60 2.11 7.61
CA ARG A 88 7.77 1.09 8.64
C ARG A 88 7.30 1.64 9.98
N CYS A 89 6.23 1.06 10.50
CA CYS A 89 5.73 1.38 11.84
C CYS A 89 6.61 0.68 12.90
N PRO A 90 7.12 1.40 13.93
CA PRO A 90 7.87 0.76 15.01
C PRO A 90 7.03 -0.32 15.70
N GLY A 91 7.47 -1.58 15.60
CA GLY A 91 6.73 -2.74 16.15
C GLY A 91 5.44 -3.10 15.40
N GLY A 92 5.15 -2.47 14.26
CA GLY A 92 3.95 -2.71 13.45
C GLY A 92 4.26 -3.21 12.04
N PRO A 93 3.21 -3.41 11.20
CA PRO A 93 3.40 -3.82 9.82
C PRO A 93 4.02 -2.70 8.97
N LEU A 94 4.45 -3.06 7.76
CA LEU A 94 4.68 -2.07 6.73
C LEU A 94 3.35 -1.52 6.22
N VAL A 95 3.35 -0.22 5.93
CA VAL A 95 2.18 0.48 5.41
C VAL A 95 2.56 1.23 4.15
N LEU A 96 1.93 0.89 3.03
CA LEU A 96 1.96 1.68 1.81
C LEU A 96 0.89 2.76 1.91
N GLN A 97 1.29 4.03 1.90
CA GLN A 97 0.38 5.15 1.78
C GLN A 97 0.43 5.70 0.37
N MET A 98 -0.74 6.01 -0.18
CA MET A 98 -0.88 6.67 -1.47
C MET A 98 -1.79 7.88 -1.33
N ILE A 99 -1.39 8.98 -1.94
CA ILE A 99 -2.11 10.24 -1.98
C ILE A 99 -2.61 10.40 -3.41
N CYS A 100 -3.91 10.21 -3.60
CA CYS A 100 -4.61 10.48 -4.84
C CYS A 100 -5.41 11.79 -4.73
N ASP A 101 -5.93 12.27 -5.86
CA ASP A 101 -6.59 13.58 -5.97
C ASP A 101 -7.79 13.76 -5.03
N TYR A 102 -8.50 12.67 -4.72
CA TYR A 102 -9.75 12.75 -3.97
C TYR A 102 -9.69 12.10 -2.59
N VAL A 103 -9.02 10.95 -2.50
CA VAL A 103 -8.81 10.25 -1.23
C VAL A 103 -7.37 9.78 -1.14
N SER A 104 -6.82 9.84 0.06
CA SER A 104 -5.59 9.12 0.38
C SER A 104 -5.95 7.80 1.02
N PHE A 105 -5.12 6.79 0.83
CA PHE A 105 -5.34 5.48 1.43
C PHE A 105 -4.04 4.86 1.94
N ALA A 106 -4.20 3.92 2.85
CA ALA A 106 -3.15 3.10 3.43
C ALA A 106 -3.45 1.62 3.16
N LEU A 107 -2.43 0.87 2.75
CA LEU A 107 -2.46 -0.57 2.50
C LEU A 107 -1.39 -1.24 3.36
N TRP A 108 -1.71 -2.39 3.95
CA TRP A 108 -0.75 -3.20 4.70
C TRP A 108 -1.08 -4.68 4.59
N VAL A 109 -0.11 -5.52 4.94
CA VAL A 109 -0.31 -6.96 5.11
C VAL A 109 -0.45 -7.22 6.60
N GLU A 110 -1.58 -7.79 7.01
CA GLU A 110 -1.75 -8.25 8.39
C GLU A 110 -0.86 -9.48 8.61
N GLY A 111 -0.03 -9.44 9.66
CA GLY A 111 0.84 -10.56 9.99
C GLY A 111 0.01 -11.75 10.44
N CYS A 112 0.09 -12.86 9.69
CA CYS A 112 -0.42 -14.16 10.10
C CYS A 112 0.41 -14.79 11.24
#